data_AF-A0A1A2SHW5-F1
#
_entry.id   AF-A0A1A2SHW5-F1
#
_cell.length_a   1.000
_cell.length_b   1.000
_cell.length_c   1.000
_cell.angle_alpha   90.00
_cell.angle_beta   90.00
_cell.angle_gamma   90.00
#
_symmetry.space_group_name_H-M   'P 1'
#
loop_
_entity.id
_entity.type
_entity.pdbx_description
1 polymer ?
#
loop_
_entity_poly.entity_id
_entity_poly.type
_entity_poly.pdbx_seq_one_letter_code
_entity_poly.pdbx_strand_id
1 'polypeptide(L)'
;MAAESDADAGPPRALIIVAIALAVATIGVILAIAATREAPPRSVAVPEVPAPKADGSACRALMGALPQRLGNYQRAPLEQPAPQGAAAWRSGPDSDPVVLRCGLDRPAEFVLGSPIQVVDRVQWFQVRAEQQSAGDAGRSTWYAVDRGTYVALTLPTGSGPTPIQRLSEAIDHSIPAAPIDPGQPR
;
A
#
# COMPACT_ATOMS: atom_id res chain seq x y z
N MET A 1 -6.73 80.39 23.33
CA MET A 1 -5.60 79.48 23.60
C MET A 1 -6.17 78.20 24.18
N ALA A 2 -6.01 77.11 23.42
CA ALA A 2 -6.03 75.68 23.79
C ALA A 2 -7.28 75.12 24.51
N ALA A 3 -7.79 73.93 24.21
CA ALA A 3 -7.55 72.97 23.13
C ALA A 3 -8.77 72.03 23.13
N GLU A 4 -9.18 71.59 21.95
CA GLU A 4 -10.17 70.54 21.73
C GLU A 4 -9.89 69.31 22.60
N SER A 5 -10.90 68.90 23.37
CA SER A 5 -11.04 67.53 23.80
C SER A 5 -12.14 66.94 22.92
N ASP A 6 -11.77 66.50 21.72
CA ASP A 6 -12.68 65.64 20.94
C ASP A 6 -12.33 64.19 21.25
N ALA A 7 -13.36 63.50 21.72
CA ALA A 7 -13.27 62.18 22.29
C ALA A 7 -12.89 61.18 21.20
N ASP A 8 -11.98 60.28 21.55
CA ASP A 8 -11.75 59.03 20.84
C ASP A 8 -13.05 58.20 20.86
N ALA A 9 -13.94 58.45 19.90
CA ALA A 9 -15.21 57.76 19.74
C ALA A 9 -14.93 56.37 19.16
N GLY A 10 -14.65 55.42 20.05
CA GLY A 10 -14.39 54.03 19.68
C GLY A 10 -15.50 53.42 18.81
N PRO A 11 -15.20 52.37 18.03
CA PRO A 11 -16.12 51.80 17.05
C PRO A 11 -17.48 51.44 17.68
N PRO A 12 -18.61 51.73 17.00
CA PRO A 12 -19.93 51.42 17.53
C PRO A 12 -20.05 49.92 17.84
N ARG A 13 -20.63 49.60 19.01
CA ARG A 13 -20.75 48.22 19.52
C ARG A 13 -21.35 47.24 18.52
N ALA A 14 -22.25 47.70 17.65
CA ALA A 14 -22.81 46.91 16.56
C ALA A 14 -21.76 46.43 15.56
N LEU A 15 -20.78 47.27 15.18
CA LEU A 15 -19.68 46.87 14.30
C LEU A 15 -18.76 45.86 14.99
N ILE A 16 -18.54 46.00 16.29
CA ILE A 16 -17.76 45.04 17.08
C ILE A 16 -18.47 43.68 17.11
N ILE A 17 -19.79 43.65 17.36
CA ILE A 17 -20.58 42.41 17.37
C ILE A 17 -20.58 41.72 16.00
N VAL A 18 -20.78 42.49 14.92
CA VAL A 18 -20.76 41.96 13.55
C VAL A 18 -19.37 41.39 13.22
N ALA A 19 -18.29 42.11 13.55
CA ALA A 19 -16.94 41.65 13.32
C ALA A 19 -16.63 40.34 14.07
N ILE A 20 -17.05 40.23 15.34
CA ILE A 20 -16.88 39.01 16.13
C ILE A 20 -17.68 37.85 15.53
N ALA A 21 -18.96 38.08 15.18
CA ALA A 21 -19.80 37.04 14.59
C ALA A 21 -19.21 36.52 13.26
N LEU A 22 -18.69 37.41 12.43
CA LEU A 22 -18.03 37.05 11.17
C LEU A 22 -16.76 36.23 11.43
N ALA A 23 -15.94 36.64 12.41
CA ALA A 23 -14.72 35.92 12.79
C ALA A 23 -15.02 34.51 13.33
N VAL A 24 -16.07 34.36 14.15
CA VAL A 24 -16.48 33.04 14.66
C VAL A 24 -17.01 32.16 13.52
N ALA A 25 -17.81 32.71 12.61
CA ALA A 25 -18.33 31.97 11.46
C ALA A 25 -17.21 31.49 10.52
N THR A 26 -16.22 32.34 10.23
CA THR A 26 -15.09 31.96 9.37
C THR A 26 -14.23 30.88 10.02
N ILE A 27 -13.92 31.00 11.31
CA ILE A 27 -13.20 29.97 12.06
C ILE A 27 -13.99 28.65 12.05
N GLY A 28 -15.31 28.71 12.28
CA GLY A 28 -16.19 27.54 12.23
C GLY A 28 -16.14 26.83 10.88
N VAL A 29 -16.20 27.58 9.77
CA VAL A 29 -16.08 27.04 8.41
C VAL A 29 -14.70 26.43 8.17
N ILE A 30 -13.62 27.09 8.59
CA ILE A 30 -12.25 26.57 8.42
C ILE A 30 -12.07 25.27 9.20
N LEU A 31 -12.56 25.19 10.44
CA LEU A 31 -12.49 23.99 11.26
C LEU A 31 -13.33 22.85 10.68
N ALA A 32 -14.52 23.14 10.15
CA ALA A 32 -15.33 22.14 9.46
C ALA A 32 -14.61 21.58 8.24
N ILE A 33 -14.01 22.45 7.41
CA ILE A 33 -13.22 22.02 6.24
C ILE A 33 -12.01 21.20 6.70
N ALA A 34 -11.28 21.63 7.71
CA ALA A 34 -10.12 20.91 8.24
C ALA A 34 -10.50 19.53 8.80
N ALA A 35 -11.61 19.42 9.53
CA ALA A 35 -12.12 18.15 10.04
C ALA A 35 -12.56 17.19 8.92
N THR A 36 -12.97 17.72 7.76
CA THR A 36 -13.32 16.90 6.58
C THR A 36 -12.13 16.58 5.66
N ARG A 37 -10.94 17.17 5.90
CA ARG A 37 -9.74 16.86 5.12
C ARG A 37 -9.09 15.60 5.67
N GLU A 38 -9.30 14.48 4.99
CA GLU A 38 -8.50 13.28 5.20
C GLU A 38 -7.04 13.57 4.79
N ALA A 39 -6.09 13.29 5.68
CA ALA A 39 -4.68 13.38 5.34
C ALA A 39 -4.40 12.43 4.15
N PRO A 40 -3.56 12.83 3.16
CA PRO A 40 -3.20 11.96 2.06
C PRO A 40 -2.72 10.61 2.62
N PRO A 41 -3.20 9.47 2.09
CA PRO A 41 -2.73 8.18 2.56
C PRO A 41 -1.21 8.15 2.42
N ARG A 42 -0.53 7.83 3.53
CA ARG A 42 0.94 7.77 3.57
C ARG A 42 1.40 6.87 2.41
N SER A 43 2.51 7.20 1.77
CA SER A 43 3.09 6.38 0.71
C SER A 43 3.87 5.19 1.28
N VAL A 44 3.84 4.05 0.60
CA VAL A 44 4.63 2.87 0.97
C VAL A 44 5.93 2.87 0.18
N ALA A 45 7.06 2.93 0.87
CA ALA A 45 8.36 2.68 0.26
C ALA A 45 8.52 1.18 -0.02
N VAL A 46 8.74 0.83 -1.29
CA VAL A 46 8.98 -0.55 -1.71
C VAL A 46 10.42 -0.63 -2.19
N PRO A 47 11.32 -1.36 -1.49
CA PRO A 47 12.68 -1.55 -1.95
C PRO A 47 12.71 -2.12 -3.36
N GLU A 48 13.63 -1.61 -4.16
CA GLU A 48 13.86 -2.06 -5.53
C GLU A 48 14.49 -3.46 -5.50
N VAL A 49 13.88 -4.38 -6.25
CA VAL A 49 14.33 -5.75 -6.43
C VAL A 49 14.28 -6.01 -7.94
N PRO A 50 15.28 -6.67 -8.55
CA PRO A 50 15.28 -6.96 -9.98
C PRO A 50 13.98 -7.66 -10.41
N ALA A 51 13.23 -6.99 -11.30
CA ALA A 51 11.96 -7.46 -11.82
C ALA A 51 11.92 -7.25 -13.35
N PRO A 52 12.73 -8.00 -14.13
CA PRO A 52 12.92 -7.77 -15.56
C PRO A 52 11.65 -7.96 -16.40
N LYS A 53 10.61 -8.60 -15.84
CA LYS A 53 9.32 -8.86 -16.51
C LYS A 53 8.18 -8.00 -15.97
N ALA A 54 8.47 -6.98 -15.15
CA ALA A 54 7.47 -6.20 -14.44
C ALA A 54 6.52 -5.38 -15.34
N ASP A 55 6.97 -4.99 -16.53
CA ASP A 55 6.18 -4.27 -17.55
C ASP A 55 5.48 -5.21 -18.56
N GLY A 56 5.69 -6.52 -18.41
CA GLY A 56 5.09 -7.56 -19.24
C GLY A 56 3.56 -7.57 -19.18
N SER A 57 2.93 -8.18 -20.20
CA SER A 57 1.47 -8.24 -20.32
C SER A 57 0.80 -8.92 -19.11
N ALA A 58 1.39 -9.99 -18.58
CA ALA A 58 0.90 -10.69 -17.39
C ALA A 58 0.86 -9.77 -16.17
N CYS A 59 1.93 -9.01 -15.91
CA CYS A 59 1.97 -8.10 -14.76
C CYS A 59 1.02 -6.90 -14.95
N ARG A 60 0.90 -6.36 -16.17
CA ARG A 60 -0.10 -5.33 -16.46
C ARG A 60 -1.54 -5.82 -16.25
N ALA A 61 -1.85 -7.05 -16.68
CA ALA A 61 -3.15 -7.66 -16.46
C ALA A 61 -3.44 -7.84 -14.95
N LEU A 62 -2.46 -8.37 -14.19
CA LEU A 62 -2.58 -8.50 -12.75
C LEU A 62 -2.80 -7.14 -12.08
N MET A 63 -1.97 -6.13 -12.39
CA MET A 63 -2.10 -4.79 -11.80
C MET A 63 -3.49 -4.19 -12.02
N GLY A 64 -4.09 -4.41 -13.19
CA GLY A 64 -5.45 -3.97 -13.49
C GLY A 64 -6.55 -4.76 -12.77
N ALA A 65 -6.29 -6.01 -12.40
CA ALA A 65 -7.24 -6.89 -11.71
C ALA A 65 -7.11 -6.87 -10.18
N LEU A 66 -6.03 -6.29 -9.64
CA LEU A 66 -5.78 -6.34 -8.21
C LEU A 66 -6.88 -5.62 -7.40
N PRO A 67 -7.32 -6.20 -6.27
CA PRO A 67 -8.39 -5.62 -5.48
C PRO A 67 -7.97 -4.33 -4.75
N GLN A 68 -8.96 -3.50 -4.42
CA GLN A 68 -8.76 -2.32 -3.56
C GLN A 68 -8.61 -2.69 -2.08
N ARG A 69 -9.15 -3.85 -1.66
CA ARG A 69 -9.13 -4.33 -0.27
C ARG A 69 -8.69 -5.78 -0.16
N LEU A 70 -7.92 -6.07 0.87
CA LEU A 70 -7.48 -7.40 1.29
C LEU A 70 -7.89 -7.61 2.75
N GLY A 71 -9.17 -7.91 3.00
CA GLY A 71 -9.72 -7.88 4.34
C GLY A 71 -9.68 -6.46 4.91
N ASN A 72 -8.99 -6.28 6.05
CA ASN A 72 -8.82 -4.98 6.70
C ASN A 72 -7.72 -4.10 6.06
N TYR A 73 -6.97 -4.64 5.10
CA TYR A 73 -5.94 -3.87 4.40
C TYR A 73 -6.57 -3.11 3.21
N GLN A 74 -6.32 -1.80 3.14
CA GLN A 74 -6.72 -0.92 2.05
C GLN A 74 -5.52 -0.65 1.14
N ARG A 75 -5.75 -0.57 -0.17
CA ARG A 75 -4.69 -0.21 -1.13
C ARG A 75 -4.07 1.14 -0.76
N ALA A 76 -2.75 1.17 -0.69
CA ALA A 76 -1.98 2.36 -0.36
C ALA A 76 -1.17 2.82 -1.59
N PRO A 77 -0.97 4.14 -1.77
CA PRO A 77 -0.07 4.63 -2.81
C PRO A 77 1.37 4.21 -2.51
N LEU A 78 2.14 3.97 -3.57
CA LEU A 78 3.58 3.75 -3.46
C LEU A 78 4.33 5.08 -3.46
N GLU A 79 5.48 5.10 -2.81
CA GLU A 79 6.42 6.23 -2.90
C GLU A 79 7.00 6.33 -4.31
N GLN A 80 7.24 7.55 -4.78
CA GLN A 80 7.78 7.79 -6.12
C GLN A 80 9.32 7.86 -6.07
N PRO A 81 10.03 7.23 -7.03
CA PRO A 81 9.49 6.49 -8.18
C PRO A 81 8.93 5.11 -7.80
N ALA A 82 7.69 4.83 -8.18
CA ALA A 82 7.04 3.56 -7.87
C ALA A 82 7.61 2.42 -8.76
N PRO A 83 8.07 1.29 -8.18
CA PRO A 83 8.51 0.16 -8.97
C PRO A 83 7.38 -0.38 -9.86
N GLN A 84 7.71 -0.74 -11.11
CA GLN A 84 6.76 -1.36 -12.02
C GLN A 84 6.29 -2.71 -11.45
N GLY A 85 5.04 -3.07 -11.70
CA GLY A 85 4.47 -4.34 -11.24
C GLY A 85 4.36 -4.49 -9.72
N ALA A 86 4.48 -3.40 -8.95
CA ALA A 86 4.35 -3.40 -7.51
C ALA A 86 3.00 -2.81 -7.04
N ALA A 87 2.48 -3.33 -5.94
CA ALA A 87 1.33 -2.78 -5.23
C ALA A 87 1.47 -3.00 -3.73
N ALA A 88 0.87 -2.13 -2.93
CA ALA A 88 0.86 -2.27 -1.48
C ALA A 88 -0.51 -1.99 -0.87
N TRP A 89 -0.74 -2.60 0.30
CA TRP A 89 -1.92 -2.37 1.13
C TRP A 89 -1.52 -2.20 2.58
N ARG A 90 -2.28 -1.40 3.33
CA ARG A 90 -2.08 -1.14 4.77
C ARG A 90 -3.38 -1.24 5.55
N SER A 91 -3.30 -1.71 6.78
CA SER A 91 -4.43 -1.73 7.71
C SER A 91 -4.51 -0.47 8.58
N GLY A 92 -3.41 0.31 8.66
CA GLY A 92 -3.36 1.59 9.35
C GLY A 92 -2.13 2.43 8.98
N PRO A 93 -2.01 3.67 9.50
CA PRO A 93 -0.91 4.58 9.15
C PRO A 93 0.49 4.03 9.47
N ASP A 94 0.62 3.32 10.60
CA ASP A 94 1.86 2.77 11.12
C ASP A 94 1.91 1.23 11.08
N SER A 95 1.02 0.61 10.31
CA SER A 95 1.03 -0.85 10.10
C SER A 95 2.06 -1.24 9.05
N ASP A 96 2.76 -2.36 9.25
CA ASP A 96 3.54 -2.98 8.19
C ASP A 96 2.65 -3.29 6.97
N PRO A 97 3.10 -2.96 5.75
CA PRO A 97 2.30 -3.14 4.55
C PRO A 97 2.33 -4.59 4.06
N VAL A 98 1.23 -5.02 3.45
CA VAL A 98 1.25 -6.14 2.51
C VAL A 98 1.80 -5.61 1.18
N VAL A 99 2.81 -6.26 0.63
CA VAL A 99 3.45 -5.83 -0.63
C VAL A 99 3.41 -6.95 -1.64
N LEU A 100 2.94 -6.64 -2.86
CA LEU A 100 3.00 -7.54 -4.00
C LEU A 100 3.97 -6.98 -5.03
N ARG A 101 4.79 -7.86 -5.63
CA ARG A 101 5.70 -7.56 -6.73
C ARG A 101 5.54 -8.61 -7.82
N CYS A 102 5.29 -8.19 -9.06
CA CYS A 102 5.18 -9.06 -10.22
C CYS A 102 6.38 -8.89 -11.15
N GLY A 103 6.78 -9.96 -11.83
CA GLY A 103 7.81 -9.87 -12.87
C GLY A 103 9.22 -10.16 -12.39
N LEU A 104 9.32 -10.84 -11.24
CA LEU A 104 10.58 -11.22 -10.62
C LEU A 104 11.23 -12.42 -11.34
N ASP A 105 12.51 -12.59 -11.09
CA ASP A 105 13.20 -13.84 -11.41
C ASP A 105 12.82 -14.96 -10.42
N ARG A 106 13.14 -16.20 -10.81
CA ARG A 106 12.95 -17.36 -9.93
C ARG A 106 13.77 -17.16 -8.64
N PRO A 107 13.16 -17.31 -7.44
CA PRO A 107 13.93 -17.27 -6.20
C PRO A 107 14.92 -18.45 -6.16
N ALA A 108 16.17 -18.20 -5.78
CA ALA A 108 17.25 -19.19 -5.89
C ALA A 108 17.03 -20.46 -5.04
N GLU A 109 16.18 -20.36 -4.02
CA GLU A 109 15.84 -21.38 -3.04
C GLU A 109 14.63 -22.21 -3.46
N PHE A 110 13.96 -21.82 -4.55
CA PHE A 110 12.95 -22.64 -5.19
C PHE A 110 13.63 -23.70 -6.05
N VAL A 111 13.94 -24.82 -5.42
CA VAL A 111 14.62 -25.98 -5.98
C VAL A 111 13.74 -27.21 -5.93
N LEU A 112 14.14 -28.29 -6.60
CA LEU A 112 13.42 -29.56 -6.56
C LEU A 112 13.26 -30.03 -5.11
N GLY A 113 12.03 -30.41 -4.75
CA GLY A 113 11.67 -30.80 -3.38
C GLY A 113 11.33 -29.64 -2.44
N SER A 114 11.40 -28.38 -2.90
CA SER A 114 10.92 -27.24 -2.11
C SER A 114 9.43 -27.38 -1.77
N PRO A 115 9.02 -27.11 -0.51
CA PRO A 115 7.62 -27.22 -0.12
C PRO A 115 6.78 -26.12 -0.79
N ILE A 116 5.59 -26.51 -1.25
CA ILE A 116 4.63 -25.63 -1.92
C ILE A 116 3.29 -25.72 -1.19
N GLN A 117 2.59 -24.60 -1.09
CA GLN A 117 1.22 -24.51 -0.58
C GLN A 117 0.28 -24.04 -1.68
N VAL A 118 -0.88 -24.70 -1.82
CA VAL A 118 -1.90 -24.29 -2.77
C VAL A 118 -2.93 -23.41 -2.07
N VAL A 119 -3.17 -22.22 -2.61
CA VAL A 119 -4.25 -21.31 -2.18
C VAL A 119 -4.98 -20.86 -3.43
N ASP A 120 -6.29 -21.12 -3.50
CA ASP A 120 -7.17 -20.74 -4.62
C ASP A 120 -6.54 -20.98 -6.01
N ARG A 121 -6.04 -22.21 -6.24
CA ARG A 121 -5.41 -22.67 -7.50
C ARG A 121 -4.07 -22.00 -7.86
N VAL A 122 -3.47 -21.26 -6.93
CA VAL A 122 -2.10 -20.73 -7.04
C VAL A 122 -1.18 -21.55 -6.14
N GLN A 123 -0.02 -21.93 -6.67
CA GLN A 123 1.02 -22.63 -5.93
C GLN A 123 2.05 -21.64 -5.39
N TRP A 124 2.14 -21.58 -4.06
CA TRP A 124 2.98 -20.65 -3.33
C TRP A 124 4.18 -21.34 -2.68
N PHE A 125 5.38 -20.82 -2.96
CA PHE A 125 6.62 -21.19 -2.30
C PHE A 125 7.01 -20.11 -1.27
N GLN A 126 7.29 -20.50 -0.03
CA GLN A 126 7.73 -19.55 1.00
C GLN A 126 9.26 -19.45 1.04
N VAL A 127 9.78 -18.22 0.99
CA VAL A 127 11.21 -17.97 1.23
C VAL A 127 11.51 -18.09 2.72
N ARG A 128 12.55 -18.85 3.05
CA ARG A 128 13.02 -19.05 4.43
C ARG A 128 13.48 -17.73 5.06
N ALA A 129 13.33 -17.62 6.37
CA ALA A 129 13.57 -16.39 7.12
C ALA A 129 15.05 -15.95 7.11
N GLU A 130 16.00 -16.88 6.93
CA GLU A 130 17.44 -16.59 6.97
C GLU A 130 17.91 -15.73 5.79
N GLN A 131 17.20 -15.83 4.66
CA GLN A 131 17.51 -15.16 3.40
C GLN A 131 16.68 -13.89 3.19
N GLN A 132 15.78 -13.59 4.12
CA GLN A 132 15.02 -12.35 4.12
C GLN A 132 15.93 -11.21 4.62
N SER A 133 15.80 -10.02 4.04
CA SER A 133 16.67 -8.90 4.42
C SER A 133 16.41 -8.51 5.89
N ALA A 134 17.36 -7.86 6.57
CA ALA A 134 17.17 -7.43 7.97
C ALA A 134 15.92 -6.53 8.16
N GLY A 135 15.46 -5.88 7.09
CA GLY A 135 14.21 -5.11 7.06
C GLY A 135 12.94 -5.95 7.05
N ASP A 136 12.99 -7.28 6.94
CA ASP A 136 11.82 -8.19 6.85
C ASP A 136 11.53 -8.95 8.16
N ALA A 137 12.17 -8.56 9.27
CA ALA A 137 11.87 -9.13 10.58
C ALA A 137 10.36 -9.09 10.87
N GLY A 138 9.77 -10.24 11.18
CA GLY A 138 8.33 -10.35 11.41
C GLY A 138 7.47 -10.38 10.14
N ARG A 139 8.04 -10.67 8.97
CA ARG A 139 7.31 -10.85 7.71
C ARG A 139 7.57 -12.22 7.09
N SER A 140 6.75 -12.58 6.13
CA SER A 140 6.95 -13.78 5.29
C SER A 140 6.77 -13.41 3.82
N THR A 141 7.68 -13.88 2.97
CA THR A 141 7.59 -13.65 1.52
C THR A 141 7.27 -14.96 0.81
N TRP A 142 6.22 -14.92 0.00
CA TRP A 142 5.67 -16.04 -0.75
C TRP A 142 5.77 -15.76 -2.24
N TYR A 143 6.17 -16.74 -3.04
CA TYR A 143 6.26 -16.65 -4.49
C TYR A 143 5.20 -17.53 -5.13
N ALA A 144 4.39 -16.97 -6.03
CA ALA A 144 3.59 -17.76 -6.96
C ALA A 144 4.55 -18.35 -8.02
N VAL A 145 4.66 -19.68 -8.04
CA VAL A 145 5.67 -20.42 -8.82
C VAL A 145 5.09 -21.20 -10.00
N ASP A 146 3.77 -21.24 -10.13
CA ASP A 146 3.03 -21.93 -11.19
C ASP A 146 2.43 -20.95 -12.20
N ARG A 147 3.15 -19.84 -12.44
CA ARG A 147 2.80 -18.80 -13.42
C ARG A 147 4.02 -18.56 -14.30
N GLY A 148 3.81 -18.18 -15.57
CA GLY A 148 4.91 -17.89 -16.51
C GLY A 148 5.80 -16.70 -16.13
N THR A 149 5.40 -15.93 -15.11
CA THR A 149 6.15 -14.87 -14.46
C THR A 149 6.01 -15.02 -12.95
N TYR A 150 7.07 -14.79 -12.19
CA TYR A 150 7.04 -14.95 -10.73
C TYR A 150 6.43 -13.71 -10.07
N VAL A 151 5.56 -13.96 -9.08
CA VAL A 151 4.92 -12.92 -8.27
C VAL A 151 5.26 -13.17 -6.81
N ALA A 152 5.88 -12.18 -6.15
CA ALA A 152 6.13 -12.22 -4.72
C ALA A 152 5.05 -11.47 -3.94
N LEU A 153 4.68 -12.03 -2.80
CA LEU A 153 3.78 -11.47 -1.81
C LEU A 153 4.48 -11.47 -0.45
N THR A 154 4.78 -10.29 0.07
CA THR A 154 5.30 -10.11 1.43
C THR A 154 4.16 -9.77 2.38
N LEU A 155 4.01 -10.59 3.41
CA LEU A 155 2.96 -10.50 4.43
C LEU A 155 3.58 -10.22 5.81
N PRO A 156 3.10 -9.19 6.52
CA PRO A 156 3.35 -9.04 7.94
C PRO A 156 2.87 -10.27 8.75
N THR A 157 3.53 -10.54 9.88
CA THR A 157 3.04 -11.55 10.83
C THR A 157 1.65 -11.14 11.32
N GLY A 158 0.73 -12.10 11.39
CA GLY A 158 -0.64 -11.84 11.84
C GLY A 158 -1.57 -11.23 10.78
N SER A 159 -1.16 -11.13 9.51
CA SER A 159 -2.04 -10.70 8.42
C SER A 159 -3.28 -11.58 8.20
N GLY A 160 -3.29 -12.79 8.76
CA GLY A 160 -4.32 -13.79 8.49
C GLY A 160 -4.28 -14.32 7.05
N PRO A 161 -5.22 -15.18 6.66
CA PRO A 161 -5.20 -15.83 5.34
C PRO A 161 -5.85 -14.98 4.23
N THR A 162 -6.66 -13.98 4.57
CA THR A 162 -7.43 -13.21 3.58
C THR A 162 -6.57 -12.54 2.50
N PRO A 163 -5.42 -11.91 2.80
CA PRO A 163 -4.62 -11.27 1.76
C PRO A 163 -4.12 -12.25 0.69
N ILE A 164 -3.58 -13.41 1.11
CA ILE A 164 -3.07 -14.41 0.16
C ILE A 164 -4.20 -15.06 -0.65
N GLN A 165 -5.37 -15.30 -0.05
CA GLN A 165 -6.54 -15.83 -0.77
C GLN A 165 -7.02 -14.87 -1.87
N ARG A 166 -7.28 -13.61 -1.50
CA ARG A 166 -7.79 -12.59 -2.46
C ARG A 166 -6.79 -12.27 -3.56
N LEU A 167 -5.49 -12.33 -3.27
CA LEU A 167 -4.45 -12.18 -4.29
C LEU A 167 -4.30 -13.43 -5.14
N SER A 168 -4.55 -14.61 -4.59
CA SER A 168 -4.55 -15.85 -5.37
C SER A 168 -5.68 -15.86 -6.39
N GLU A 169 -6.89 -15.45 -6.00
CA GLU A 169 -8.03 -15.24 -6.92
C GLU A 169 -7.68 -14.27 -8.05
N ALA A 170 -7.03 -13.14 -7.73
CA ALA A 170 -6.64 -12.15 -8.73
C ALA A 170 -5.56 -12.68 -9.68
N ILE A 171 -4.58 -13.44 -9.18
CA ILE A 171 -3.52 -14.08 -9.97
C ILE A 171 -4.11 -15.14 -10.90
N ASP A 172 -4.97 -16.03 -10.40
CA ASP A 172 -5.64 -17.06 -11.18
C ASP A 172 -6.48 -16.48 -12.32
N HIS A 173 -7.17 -15.37 -12.09
CA HIS A 173 -7.98 -14.72 -13.12
C HIS A 173 -7.16 -13.98 -14.18
N SER A 174 -5.97 -13.46 -13.83
CA SER A 174 -5.23 -12.53 -14.69
C SER A 174 -3.99 -13.12 -15.34
N ILE A 175 -3.40 -14.17 -14.76
CA ILE A 175 -2.18 -14.80 -15.26
C ILE A 175 -2.43 -16.29 -15.47
N PRO A 176 -2.28 -16.81 -16.70
CA PRO A 176 -2.42 -18.23 -16.97
C PRO A 176 -1.48 -19.09 -16.13
N ALA A 177 -1.98 -20.24 -15.67
CA ALA A 177 -1.17 -21.26 -15.05
C ALA A 177 -0.10 -21.79 -16.02
N ALA A 178 1.08 -22.08 -15.48
CA ALA A 178 2.19 -22.70 -16.20
C ALA A 178 2.80 -23.82 -15.34
N PRO A 179 3.47 -24.81 -15.95
CA PRO A 179 4.24 -25.79 -15.19
C PRO A 179 5.27 -25.10 -14.29
N ILE A 180 5.44 -25.60 -13.07
CA ILE A 180 6.48 -25.10 -12.15
C ILE A 180 7.88 -25.42 -12.69
N ASP A 181 8.83 -24.50 -12.50
CA ASP A 181 10.23 -24.63 -12.96
C ASP A 181 11.22 -24.46 -11.80
N PRO A 182 11.32 -25.43 -10.87
CA PRO A 182 12.28 -25.38 -9.78
C PRO A 182 13.73 -25.55 -10.27
N GLY A 183 14.68 -24.90 -9.60
CA GLY A 183 16.10 -25.12 -9.81
C GLY A 183 16.59 -26.50 -9.33
N GLN A 184 17.83 -26.84 -9.66
CA GLN A 184 18.48 -28.04 -9.09
C GLN A 184 18.86 -27.80 -7.62
N PRO A 185 18.72 -28.80 -6.73
CA PRO A 185 19.25 -28.73 -5.38
C PRO A 185 20.77 -28.49 -5.42
N ARG A 186 21.29 -27.69 -4.48
CA ARG A 186 22.74 -27.54 -4.27
C ARG A 186 23.29 -28.70 -3.44
#